data_AF-A0A060YJD6-F1
#
_entry.id   AF-A0A060YJD6-F1
#
_cell.length_a   1.000
_cell.length_b   1.000
_cell.length_c   1.000
_cell.angle_alpha   90.00
_cell.angle_beta   90.00
_cell.angle_gamma   90.00
#
_symmetry.space_group_name_H-M   'P 1'
#
loop_
_entity.id
_entity.type
_entity.pdbx_description
1 polymer ?
#
loop_
_entity_poly.entity_id
_entity_poly.type
_entity_poly.pdbx_seq_one_letter_code
_entity_poly.pdbx_strand_id
1 'polypeptide(L)'
;MTEEQYVLEAQSGHLQQPRCEAVDPVGLYGWRKRFLYFFLSLLLVIMMVNLALTVWIVKVMHFTVDGMGNLQVNGEGIRLEGISEFLLPLYVKEIQSRRASPLVVRSKRNVTINARNDQGQLTGQLTVGPDSVEAQCQRFEVRSRDGGKVLFSVDEKKISIGTDTVRVTGSDGGVFGHSVETPHIQADASQDLKLESPTRTLTMEAPRGVEVTAARGKLKATCRKDLELQSTEGEVRRSRTESTVPELRCQHLSK
;
A
#
# COMPACT_ATOMS: atom_id res chain seq x y z
N MET A 1 -24.46 52.31 -119.82
CA MET A 1 -23.99 50.90 -119.70
C MET A 1 -23.28 50.80 -118.37
N THR A 2 -23.58 49.73 -117.62
CA THR A 2 -22.79 49.13 -116.50
C THR A 2 -22.56 50.02 -115.27
N GLU A 3 -22.79 49.65 -114.01
CA GLU A 3 -23.06 48.41 -113.26
C GLU A 3 -23.66 48.90 -111.93
N GLU A 4 -24.80 48.38 -111.48
CA GLU A 4 -24.96 47.19 -110.61
C GLU A 4 -24.22 47.29 -109.24
N GLN A 5 -24.74 46.92 -108.07
CA GLN A 5 -26.08 46.92 -107.50
C GLN A 5 -25.99 46.24 -106.11
N TYR A 6 -26.14 47.04 -105.04
CA TYR A 6 -26.91 46.74 -103.81
C TYR A 6 -26.18 45.87 -102.76
N VAL A 7 -26.54 45.82 -101.47
CA VAL A 7 -27.87 45.91 -100.84
C VAL A 7 -27.74 46.42 -99.41
N LEU A 8 -28.54 47.44 -99.09
CA LEU A 8 -29.06 47.79 -97.77
C LEU A 8 -30.56 47.44 -97.78
N GLU A 9 -31.11 47.17 -96.58
CA GLU A 9 -32.56 47.17 -96.27
C GLU A 9 -33.39 46.02 -96.87
N ALA A 10 -34.47 45.51 -96.28
CA ALA A 10 -35.15 45.67 -95.00
C ALA A 10 -36.26 44.58 -94.96
N GLN A 11 -37.00 44.51 -93.84
CA GLN A 11 -38.41 44.08 -93.77
C GLN A 11 -38.73 42.58 -93.93
N SER A 12 -39.12 41.88 -92.86
CA SER A 12 -40.45 41.84 -92.20
C SER A 12 -41.37 40.74 -92.75
N GLY A 13 -42.06 40.02 -91.88
CA GLY A 13 -43.30 39.33 -92.27
C GLY A 13 -43.49 37.93 -91.72
N HIS A 14 -44.40 37.84 -90.77
CA HIS A 14 -44.98 36.66 -90.13
C HIS A 14 -45.97 35.95 -91.07
N LEU A 15 -45.98 34.60 -91.15
CA LEU A 15 -47.17 33.72 -91.34
C LEU A 15 -46.81 32.21 -91.35
N GLN A 16 -47.56 31.46 -90.53
CA GLN A 16 -48.01 30.04 -90.67
C GLN A 16 -47.11 28.83 -90.28
N GLN A 17 -47.44 28.31 -89.09
CA GLN A 17 -47.31 26.99 -88.44
C GLN A 17 -47.95 25.82 -89.24
N PRO A 18 -47.91 24.50 -88.87
CA PRO A 18 -46.98 23.65 -88.08
C PRO A 18 -46.46 22.41 -88.87
N ARG A 19 -45.36 21.78 -88.41
CA ARG A 19 -45.23 20.30 -88.43
C ARG A 19 -44.44 19.83 -87.21
N CYS A 20 -45.00 18.82 -86.55
CA CYS A 20 -44.46 18.09 -85.43
C CYS A 20 -43.12 17.41 -85.75
N GLU A 21 -42.50 16.93 -84.66
CA GLU A 21 -41.30 16.08 -84.54
C GLU A 21 -39.99 16.88 -84.34
N ALA A 22 -39.21 16.70 -83.28
CA ALA A 22 -39.15 15.62 -82.30
C ALA A 22 -39.00 16.21 -80.88
N VAL A 23 -39.95 15.85 -80.02
CA VAL A 23 -39.74 15.90 -78.56
C VAL A 23 -38.85 14.71 -78.25
N ASP A 24 -37.62 14.97 -77.82
CA ASP A 24 -36.72 13.92 -77.33
C ASP A 24 -37.44 13.12 -76.24
N PRO A 25 -37.60 11.80 -76.41
CA PRO A 25 -38.21 10.99 -75.37
C PRO A 25 -37.19 10.85 -74.26
N VAL A 26 -37.37 11.62 -73.18
CA VAL A 26 -36.79 11.33 -71.86
C VAL A 26 -37.53 10.10 -71.30
N GLY A 27 -37.38 8.98 -71.99
CA GLY A 27 -38.12 7.74 -71.79
C GLY A 27 -37.25 6.68 -71.13
N LEU A 28 -37.63 6.30 -69.91
CA LEU A 28 -37.37 4.99 -69.29
C LEU A 28 -35.93 4.52 -68.99
N TYR A 29 -34.89 5.36 -69.09
CA TYR A 29 -33.58 5.05 -68.48
C TYR A 29 -33.37 5.73 -67.09
N GLY A 30 -34.43 6.28 -66.51
CA GLY A 30 -34.37 7.13 -65.31
C GLY A 30 -34.60 6.43 -63.96
N TRP A 31 -35.36 5.32 -63.93
CA TRP A 31 -35.75 4.68 -62.64
C TRP A 31 -34.59 3.94 -61.98
N ARG A 32 -33.76 3.23 -62.76
CA ARG A 32 -32.52 2.59 -62.27
C ARG A 32 -31.48 3.61 -61.79
N LYS A 33 -31.36 4.75 -62.49
CA LYS A 33 -30.49 5.87 -62.06
C LYS A 33 -31.00 6.52 -60.76
N ARG A 34 -32.32 6.73 -60.62
CA ARG A 34 -32.91 7.22 -59.36
C ARG A 34 -32.73 6.25 -58.20
N PHE A 35 -32.84 4.94 -58.45
CA PHE A 35 -32.54 3.92 -57.44
C PHE A 35 -31.06 3.94 -57.04
N LEU A 36 -30.15 4.12 -58.01
CA LEU A 36 -28.73 4.29 -57.75
C LEU A 36 -28.43 5.58 -56.95
N TYR A 37 -29.07 6.71 -57.27
CA TYR A 37 -28.91 7.95 -56.52
C TYR A 37 -29.51 7.85 -55.11
N PHE A 38 -30.63 7.15 -54.94
CA PHE A 38 -31.21 6.87 -53.63
C PHE A 38 -30.31 5.96 -52.80
N PHE A 39 -29.75 4.90 -53.40
CA PHE A 39 -28.79 4.03 -52.74
C PHE A 39 -27.51 4.79 -52.38
N LEU A 40 -27.00 5.63 -53.28
CA LEU A 40 -25.84 6.48 -53.02
C LEU A 40 -26.12 7.51 -51.91
N SER A 41 -27.31 8.13 -51.89
CA SER A 41 -27.69 9.04 -50.80
C SER A 41 -27.86 8.30 -49.48
N LEU A 42 -28.45 7.10 -49.49
CA LEU A 42 -28.58 6.25 -48.31
C LEU A 42 -27.19 5.91 -47.76
N LEU A 43 -26.25 5.53 -48.63
CA LEU A 43 -24.87 5.19 -48.26
C LEU A 43 -24.12 6.42 -47.71
N LEU A 44 -24.34 7.62 -48.29
CA LEU A 44 -23.83 8.88 -47.77
C LEU A 44 -24.40 9.20 -46.38
N VAL A 45 -25.70 9.01 -46.18
CA VAL A 45 -26.36 9.23 -44.88
C VAL A 45 -25.83 8.23 -43.85
N ILE A 46 -25.68 6.95 -44.21
CA ILE A 46 -25.07 5.94 -43.34
C ILE A 46 -23.63 6.34 -43.00
N MET A 47 -22.85 6.84 -43.95
CA MET A 47 -21.49 7.34 -43.72
C MET A 47 -21.48 8.53 -42.74
N MET A 48 -22.37 9.49 -42.93
CA MET A 48 -22.56 10.64 -42.02
C MET A 48 -22.94 10.19 -40.61
N VAL A 49 -23.88 9.25 -40.48
CA VAL A 49 -24.32 8.68 -39.20
C VAL A 49 -23.17 7.93 -38.53
N ASN A 50 -22.43 7.12 -39.27
CA ASN A 50 -21.27 6.40 -38.74
C ASN A 50 -20.17 7.36 -38.27
N LEU A 51 -19.93 8.46 -39.00
CA LEU A 51 -19.00 9.50 -38.59
C LEU A 51 -19.48 10.21 -37.32
N ALA A 52 -20.76 10.61 -37.26
CA ALA A 52 -21.36 11.24 -36.10
C ALA A 52 -21.32 10.32 -34.87
N LEU A 53 -21.61 9.02 -35.05
CA LEU A 53 -21.52 8.02 -34.00
C LEU A 53 -20.08 7.84 -33.51
N THR A 54 -19.11 7.86 -34.42
CA THR A 54 -17.68 7.79 -34.07
C THR A 54 -17.28 8.99 -33.22
N VAL A 55 -17.63 10.20 -33.64
CA VAL A 55 -17.37 11.44 -32.89
C VAL A 55 -18.09 11.43 -31.54
N TRP A 56 -19.32 10.91 -31.49
CA TRP A 56 -20.08 10.77 -30.26
C TRP A 56 -19.41 9.81 -29.27
N ILE A 57 -18.98 8.62 -29.71
CA ILE A 57 -18.24 7.66 -28.89
C ILE A 57 -16.95 8.28 -28.36
N VAL A 58 -16.18 8.95 -29.21
CA VAL A 58 -14.93 9.62 -28.82
C VAL A 58 -15.19 10.69 -27.76
N LYS A 59 -16.25 11.50 -27.92
CA LYS A 59 -16.64 12.55 -26.98
C LYS A 59 -17.16 11.98 -25.65
N VAL A 60 -18.02 10.96 -25.69
CA VAL A 60 -18.60 10.31 -24.49
C VAL A 60 -17.53 9.58 -23.68
N MET A 61 -16.58 8.94 -24.35
CA MET A 61 -15.44 8.27 -23.70
C MET A 61 -14.34 9.26 -23.24
N HIS A 62 -14.57 10.57 -23.42
CA HIS A 62 -13.66 11.63 -23.02
C HIS A 62 -12.23 11.43 -23.54
N PHE A 63 -12.10 10.88 -24.76
CA PHE A 63 -10.82 10.72 -25.45
C PHE A 63 -10.31 12.11 -25.85
N THR A 64 -9.31 12.59 -25.11
CA THR A 64 -8.55 13.79 -25.46
C THR A 64 -7.23 13.33 -26.07
N VAL A 65 -6.55 14.20 -26.82
CA VAL A 65 -5.22 13.90 -27.39
C VAL A 65 -4.23 13.46 -26.31
N ASP A 66 -4.45 13.89 -25.07
CA ASP A 66 -3.62 13.60 -23.89
C ASP A 66 -4.00 12.29 -23.16
N GLY A 67 -5.11 11.60 -23.51
CA GLY A 67 -5.44 10.30 -22.90
C GLY A 67 -6.92 9.86 -22.92
N MET A 68 -7.19 8.75 -22.23
CA MET A 68 -8.51 8.12 -22.10
C MET A 68 -9.10 8.43 -20.72
N GLY A 69 -10.14 9.26 -20.65
CA GLY A 69 -10.81 9.60 -19.38
C GLY A 69 -9.86 10.27 -18.38
N ASN A 70 -9.88 9.82 -17.12
CA ASN A 70 -8.99 10.30 -16.07
C ASN A 70 -7.53 9.83 -16.23
N LEU A 71 -7.21 8.98 -17.22
CA LEU A 71 -5.88 8.47 -17.48
C LEU A 71 -5.25 9.25 -18.64
N GLN A 72 -4.37 10.19 -18.32
CA GLN A 72 -3.52 10.88 -19.29
C GLN A 72 -2.25 10.07 -19.54
N VAL A 73 -1.88 9.88 -20.80
CA VAL A 73 -0.68 9.15 -21.21
C VAL A 73 0.30 10.14 -21.79
N ASN A 74 1.34 10.47 -21.01
CA ASN A 74 2.43 11.34 -21.44
C ASN A 74 3.68 10.51 -21.76
N GLY A 75 4.64 11.10 -22.49
CA GLY A 75 5.90 10.42 -22.83
C GLY A 75 6.74 9.96 -21.62
N GLU A 76 6.50 10.54 -20.44
CA GLU A 76 7.19 10.18 -19.18
C GLU A 76 6.44 9.14 -18.34
N GLY A 77 5.17 8.85 -18.64
CA GLY A 77 4.37 7.90 -17.87
C GLY A 77 2.86 8.15 -17.92
N ILE A 78 2.13 7.44 -17.04
CA ILE A 78 0.67 7.54 -16.94
C ILE A 78 0.33 8.48 -15.78
N ARG A 79 -0.43 9.55 -16.08
CA ARG A 79 -0.94 10.50 -15.09
C ARG A 79 -2.42 10.27 -14.87
N LEU A 80 -2.78 9.93 -13.63
CA LEU A 80 -4.18 9.74 -13.23
C LEU A 80 -4.75 11.04 -12.64
N GLU A 81 -5.73 11.63 -13.30
CA GLU A 81 -6.51 12.78 -12.84
C GLU A 81 -7.89 12.34 -12.37
N GLY A 82 -7.98 11.75 -11.18
CA GLY A 82 -9.26 11.39 -10.55
C GLY A 82 -9.22 10.03 -9.87
N ILE A 83 -10.40 9.41 -9.75
CA ILE A 83 -10.55 8.03 -9.25
C ILE A 83 -10.49 7.10 -10.47
N SER A 84 -9.73 6.02 -10.34
CA SER A 84 -9.64 4.97 -11.36
C SER A 84 -9.70 3.61 -10.72
N GLU A 85 -10.44 2.72 -11.36
CA GLU A 85 -10.55 1.33 -10.99
C GLU A 85 -9.80 0.49 -12.03
N PHE A 86 -8.94 -0.40 -11.56
CA PHE A 86 -8.19 -1.30 -12.41
C PHE A 86 -8.69 -2.72 -12.19
N LEU A 87 -9.05 -3.42 -13.27
CA LEU A 87 -9.49 -4.82 -13.19
C LEU A 87 -8.32 -5.79 -12.92
N LEU A 88 -7.10 -5.39 -13.29
CA LEU A 88 -5.90 -6.22 -13.25
C LEU A 88 -4.82 -5.56 -12.36
N PRO A 89 -3.86 -6.34 -11.83
CA PRO A 89 -2.75 -5.82 -11.05
C PRO A 89 -1.92 -4.81 -11.86
N LEU A 90 -1.53 -3.72 -11.22
CA LEU A 90 -0.65 -2.72 -11.80
C LEU A 90 0.82 -3.08 -11.53
N TYR A 91 1.59 -3.17 -12.61
CA TYR A 91 3.05 -3.32 -12.56
C TYR A 91 3.68 -2.02 -12.97
N VAL A 92 4.26 -1.33 -12.00
CA VAL A 92 4.82 0.02 -12.17
C VAL A 92 6.14 0.10 -11.43
N LYS A 93 7.10 0.81 -12.02
CA LYS A 93 8.41 1.06 -11.40
C LYS A 93 8.28 2.03 -10.23
N GLU A 94 7.41 3.03 -10.37
CA GLU A 94 7.24 4.08 -9.39
C GLU A 94 5.80 4.60 -9.40
N ILE A 95 5.25 4.85 -8.21
CA ILE A 95 3.97 5.54 -8.04
C ILE A 95 4.26 6.78 -7.22
N GLN A 96 4.00 7.94 -7.80
CA GLN A 96 4.14 9.21 -7.10
C GLN A 96 2.79 9.94 -7.03
N SER A 97 2.55 10.58 -5.90
CA SER A 97 1.46 11.54 -5.76
C SER A 97 1.92 12.93 -6.19
N ARG A 98 0.95 13.84 -6.44
CA ARG A 98 1.25 15.25 -6.71
C ARG A 98 1.93 15.90 -5.50
N ARG A 99 2.79 16.90 -5.74
CA ARG A 99 3.50 17.63 -4.68
C ARG A 99 2.51 18.08 -3.60
N ALA A 100 2.85 17.81 -2.33
CA ALA A 100 2.04 18.11 -1.15
C ALA A 100 0.68 17.38 -1.02
N SER A 101 0.44 16.30 -1.77
CA SER A 101 -0.75 15.46 -1.63
C SER A 101 -0.41 14.01 -1.31
N PRO A 102 -1.13 13.33 -0.39
CA PRO A 102 -0.86 11.94 -0.04
C PRO A 102 -1.25 10.99 -1.19
N LEU A 103 -0.45 9.94 -1.38
CA LEU A 103 -0.86 8.80 -2.21
C LEU A 103 -1.88 7.98 -1.41
N VAL A 104 -3.13 7.94 -1.88
CA VAL A 104 -4.21 7.20 -1.22
C VAL A 104 -4.58 5.99 -2.06
N VAL A 105 -4.30 4.80 -1.53
CA VAL A 105 -4.72 3.52 -2.12
C VAL A 105 -5.86 2.96 -1.28
N ARG A 106 -7.03 2.74 -1.89
CA ARG A 106 -8.23 2.22 -1.22
C ARG A 106 -8.73 0.98 -1.94
N SER A 107 -9.07 -0.04 -1.16
CA SER A 107 -9.70 -1.28 -1.65
C SER A 107 -10.84 -1.65 -0.71
N LYS A 108 -11.87 -2.31 -1.27
CA LYS A 108 -12.93 -2.95 -0.46
C LYS A 108 -12.45 -4.28 0.16
N ARG A 109 -11.33 -4.80 -0.32
CA ARG A 109 -10.66 -6.01 0.14
C ARG A 109 -9.24 -5.66 0.57
N ASN A 110 -8.38 -6.66 0.65
CA ASN A 110 -6.98 -6.50 1.01
C ASN A 110 -6.23 -5.67 -0.05
N VAL A 111 -5.29 -4.86 0.40
CA VAL A 111 -4.31 -4.18 -0.46
C VAL A 111 -2.99 -4.91 -0.34
N THR A 112 -2.51 -5.51 -1.42
CA THR A 112 -1.21 -6.21 -1.45
C THR A 112 -0.24 -5.46 -2.36
N ILE A 113 0.89 -5.05 -1.78
CA ILE A 113 2.00 -4.40 -2.48
C ILE A 113 3.14 -5.40 -2.56
N ASN A 114 3.59 -5.71 -3.79
CA ASN A 114 4.68 -6.64 -4.05
C ASN A 114 5.89 -5.89 -4.59
N ALA A 115 7.01 -5.94 -3.88
CA ALA A 115 8.31 -5.50 -4.39
C ALA A 115 8.98 -6.66 -5.12
N ARG A 116 9.49 -6.40 -6.33
CA ARG A 116 10.17 -7.40 -7.17
C ARG A 116 11.55 -6.89 -7.60
N ASN A 117 12.50 -7.81 -7.75
CA ASN A 117 13.82 -7.50 -8.33
C ASN A 117 13.75 -7.44 -9.86
N ASP A 118 14.87 -7.11 -10.51
CA ASP A 118 14.99 -7.01 -11.97
C ASP A 118 14.72 -8.34 -12.70
N GLN A 119 14.81 -9.47 -11.99
CA GLN A 119 14.48 -10.81 -12.50
C GLN A 119 13.01 -11.17 -12.29
N GLY A 120 12.20 -10.27 -11.74
CA GLY A 120 10.77 -10.47 -11.47
C GLY A 120 10.46 -11.28 -10.21
N GLN A 121 11.47 -11.66 -9.43
CA GLN A 121 11.32 -12.41 -8.18
C GLN A 121 10.84 -11.48 -7.05
N LEU A 122 9.95 -11.99 -6.21
CA LEU A 122 9.40 -11.27 -5.06
C LEU A 122 10.49 -11.05 -4.01
N THR A 123 10.80 -9.79 -3.69
CA THR A 123 11.75 -9.41 -2.63
C THR A 123 11.07 -8.97 -1.35
N GLY A 124 9.82 -8.53 -1.45
CA GLY A 124 9.01 -8.21 -0.29
C GLY A 124 7.53 -8.09 -0.63
N GLN A 125 6.69 -8.36 0.35
CA GLN A 125 5.24 -8.24 0.24
C GLN A 125 4.69 -7.51 1.46
N LEU A 126 3.80 -6.56 1.24
CA LEU A 126 3.02 -5.89 2.29
C LEU A 126 1.54 -6.07 1.96
N THR A 127 0.82 -6.76 2.84
CA THR A 127 -0.62 -6.99 2.72
C THR A 127 -1.34 -6.28 3.86
N VAL A 128 -2.22 -5.35 3.51
CA VAL A 128 -3.10 -4.64 4.45
C VAL A 128 -4.50 -5.25 4.30
N GLY A 129 -4.91 -6.02 5.30
CA GLY A 129 -6.25 -6.58 5.43
C GLY A 129 -7.16 -5.74 6.33
N PRO A 130 -8.42 -6.18 6.54
CA PRO A 130 -9.35 -5.51 7.45
C PRO A 130 -8.93 -5.64 8.92
N ASP A 131 -8.35 -6.78 9.30
CA ASP A 131 -8.04 -7.10 10.70
C ASP A 131 -6.53 -7.00 11.01
N SER A 132 -5.67 -7.23 10.02
CA SER A 132 -4.21 -7.31 10.21
C SER A 132 -3.43 -6.67 9.06
N VAL A 133 -2.20 -6.26 9.38
CA VAL A 133 -1.19 -5.87 8.40
C VAL A 133 -0.06 -6.89 8.45
N GLU A 134 0.18 -7.54 7.33
CA GLU A 134 1.20 -8.58 7.16
C GLU A 134 2.33 -8.04 6.29
N ALA A 135 3.55 -8.04 6.82
CA ALA A 135 4.75 -7.65 6.09
C ALA A 135 5.70 -8.85 5.98
N GLN A 136 5.99 -9.26 4.75
CA GLN A 136 6.94 -10.32 4.42
C GLN A 136 8.16 -9.68 3.75
N CYS A 137 9.20 -9.42 4.52
CA CYS A 137 10.43 -8.80 4.05
C CYS A 137 11.62 -9.23 4.92
N GLN A 138 12.84 -9.01 4.44
CA GLN A 138 14.06 -9.29 5.22
C GLN A 138 14.19 -8.37 6.44
N ARG A 139 13.71 -7.13 6.31
CA ARG A 139 13.79 -6.12 7.37
C ARG A 139 12.57 -5.20 7.34
N PHE A 140 11.94 -5.02 8.49
CA PHE A 140 10.83 -4.11 8.69
C PHE A 140 11.19 -3.07 9.75
N GLU A 141 10.95 -1.79 9.48
CA GLU A 141 11.22 -0.70 10.41
C GLU A 141 10.04 0.28 10.49
N VAL A 142 9.69 0.68 11.71
CA VAL A 142 8.78 1.80 11.97
C VAL A 142 9.59 2.91 12.61
N ARG A 143 9.57 4.10 12.01
CA ARG A 143 10.28 5.30 12.48
C ARG A 143 9.29 6.34 13.00
N SER A 144 9.77 7.17 13.93
CA SER A 144 9.03 8.36 14.37
C SER A 144 8.76 9.30 13.19
N ARG A 145 7.72 10.12 13.31
CA ARG A 145 7.34 11.15 12.31
C ARG A 145 8.51 12.08 11.97
N ASP A 146 9.36 12.36 12.94
CA ASP A 146 10.51 13.25 12.78
C ASP A 146 11.71 12.56 12.10
N GLY A 147 11.57 11.28 11.70
CA GLY A 147 12.54 10.49 10.94
C GLY A 147 13.79 10.05 11.70
N GLY A 148 14.10 10.69 12.84
CA GLY A 148 15.36 10.49 13.56
C GLY A 148 15.45 9.24 14.45
N LYS A 149 14.32 8.64 14.85
CA LYS A 149 14.31 7.51 15.81
C LYS A 149 13.52 6.31 15.26
N VAL A 150 14.12 5.12 15.32
CA VAL A 150 13.45 3.84 15.03
C VAL A 150 12.69 3.39 16.28
N LEU A 151 11.38 3.17 16.15
CA LEU A 151 10.47 2.74 17.21
C LEU A 151 10.24 1.22 17.21
N PHE A 152 10.36 0.59 16.05
CA PHE A 152 10.21 -0.85 15.91
C PHE A 152 11.08 -1.31 14.76
N SER A 153 11.81 -2.40 14.94
CA SER A 153 12.60 -3.02 13.91
C SER A 153 12.57 -4.53 14.06
N VAL A 154 12.28 -5.21 12.95
CA VAL A 154 12.32 -6.66 12.85
C VAL A 154 13.29 -7.00 11.74
N ASP A 155 14.24 -7.88 12.06
CA ASP A 155 15.24 -8.44 11.16
C ASP A 155 15.24 -9.97 11.41
N GLU A 156 15.85 -10.76 10.53
CA GLU A 156 15.88 -12.23 10.61
C GLU A 156 16.38 -12.75 11.96
N LYS A 157 17.25 -11.98 12.62
CA LYS A 157 17.94 -12.38 13.85
C LYS A 157 17.36 -11.77 15.11
N LYS A 158 16.61 -10.68 15.01
CA LYS A 158 16.21 -9.91 16.20
C LYS A 158 14.97 -9.05 15.96
N ILE A 159 14.17 -8.93 17.00
CA ILE A 159 13.15 -7.91 17.15
C ILE A 159 13.71 -6.86 18.11
N SER A 160 13.61 -5.58 17.73
CA SER A 160 14.06 -4.44 18.54
C SER A 160 12.94 -3.42 18.60
N ILE A 161 12.51 -3.08 19.79
CA ILE A 161 11.50 -2.05 20.05
C ILE A 161 12.27 -0.83 20.56
N GLY A 162 12.19 0.30 19.84
CA GLY A 162 12.69 1.57 20.33
C GLY A 162 11.74 2.07 21.43
N THR A 163 12.18 2.37 22.64
CA THR A 163 13.40 3.08 23.01
C THR A 163 14.09 2.38 24.20
N ASP A 164 15.40 2.12 24.08
CA ASP A 164 16.34 1.75 25.16
C ASP A 164 16.13 0.46 25.96
N THR A 165 15.06 -0.31 25.77
CA THR A 165 14.85 -1.53 26.57
C THR A 165 14.11 -2.61 25.78
N VAL A 166 14.54 -3.85 25.98
CA VAL A 166 13.91 -5.11 25.51
C VAL A 166 14.23 -5.54 24.07
N ARG A 167 15.12 -6.53 23.95
CA ARG A 167 15.25 -7.40 22.76
C ARG A 167 14.49 -8.68 23.04
N VAL A 168 13.42 -8.95 22.30
CA VAL A 168 12.77 -10.26 22.34
C VAL A 168 13.53 -11.20 21.41
N THR A 169 14.11 -12.26 21.97
CA THR A 169 14.87 -13.27 21.21
C THR A 169 14.02 -14.54 21.13
N GLY A 170 13.08 -14.55 20.19
CA GLY A 170 12.27 -15.75 19.87
C GLY A 170 11.12 -16.04 20.84
N SER A 171 10.50 -17.20 20.65
CA SER A 171 9.37 -17.71 21.45
C SER A 171 9.70 -17.95 22.92
N ASP A 172 11.00 -18.03 23.25
CA ASP A 172 11.49 -18.45 24.56
C ASP A 172 11.78 -17.25 25.50
N GLY A 173 11.49 -16.01 25.05
CA GLY A 173 11.45 -14.83 25.92
C GLY A 173 12.31 -13.64 25.49
N GLY A 174 12.50 -12.71 26.42
CA GLY A 174 13.22 -11.45 26.22
C GLY A 174 14.58 -11.41 26.90
N VAL A 175 15.60 -10.92 26.19
CA VAL A 175 16.91 -10.59 26.76
C VAL A 175 16.97 -9.09 27.00
N PHE A 176 17.14 -8.73 28.27
CA PHE A 176 17.38 -7.36 28.68
C PHE A 176 18.90 -7.14 28.72
N GLY A 177 19.40 -6.24 27.86
CA GLY A 177 20.83 -5.97 27.79
C GLY A 177 21.35 -5.16 28.99
N HIS A 178 20.47 -4.55 29.77
CA HIS A 178 20.76 -3.60 30.86
C HIS A 178 19.93 -3.95 32.09
N SER A 179 20.14 -3.23 33.20
CA SER A 179 19.35 -3.39 34.44
C SER A 179 17.85 -3.28 34.16
N VAL A 180 17.07 -4.15 34.79
CA VAL A 180 15.61 -4.15 34.73
C VAL A 180 15.08 -3.64 36.05
N GLU A 181 14.35 -2.52 36.00
CA GLU A 181 13.62 -1.99 37.13
C GLU A 181 12.14 -2.38 36.98
N THR A 182 11.61 -3.11 37.95
CA THR A 182 10.21 -3.52 37.97
C THR A 182 9.71 -3.63 39.40
N PRO A 183 8.48 -3.20 39.70
CA PRO A 183 7.91 -3.30 41.04
C PRO A 183 7.57 -4.74 41.44
N HIS A 184 7.45 -5.66 40.48
CA HIS A 184 7.07 -7.04 40.74
C HIS A 184 7.68 -7.99 39.71
N ILE A 185 8.16 -9.13 40.18
CA ILE A 185 8.65 -10.23 39.33
C ILE A 185 7.94 -11.49 39.82
N GLN A 186 7.15 -12.10 38.93
CA GLN A 186 6.38 -13.30 39.23
C GLN A 186 6.45 -14.27 38.05
N ALA A 187 6.67 -15.54 38.35
CA ALA A 187 6.51 -16.62 37.39
C ALA A 187 5.05 -17.10 37.38
N ASP A 188 4.66 -17.76 36.28
CA ASP A 188 3.36 -18.43 36.19
C ASP A 188 3.19 -19.48 37.28
N ALA A 189 1.94 -19.79 37.64
CA ALA A 189 1.62 -20.70 38.74
C ALA A 189 2.18 -22.13 38.59
N SER A 190 2.61 -22.52 37.39
CA SER A 190 3.19 -23.82 37.05
C SER A 190 4.70 -23.80 36.83
N GLN A 191 5.36 -22.63 36.92
CA GLN A 191 6.78 -22.47 36.61
C GLN A 191 7.54 -21.84 37.77
N ASP A 192 8.81 -22.20 37.91
CA ASP A 192 9.69 -21.62 38.91
C ASP A 192 10.22 -20.26 38.44
N LEU A 193 10.19 -19.26 39.32
CA LEU A 193 10.90 -18.00 39.09
C LEU A 193 12.39 -18.22 39.36
N LYS A 194 13.19 -18.27 38.29
CA LYS A 194 14.64 -18.41 38.38
C LYS A 194 15.34 -17.08 38.08
N LEU A 195 16.01 -16.53 39.10
CA LEU A 195 16.92 -15.40 38.95
C LEU A 195 18.35 -15.94 39.01
N GLU A 196 19.08 -15.90 37.90
CA GLU A 196 20.46 -16.43 37.82
C GLU A 196 21.45 -15.43 37.25
N SER A 197 22.66 -15.41 37.83
CA SER A 197 23.81 -14.69 37.30
C SER A 197 24.94 -15.70 37.10
N PRO A 198 25.07 -16.32 35.90
CA PRO A 198 26.05 -17.38 35.67
C PRO A 198 27.49 -16.89 35.74
N THR A 199 27.73 -15.62 35.41
CA THR A 199 29.07 -15.05 35.23
C THR A 199 29.49 -14.10 36.34
N ARG A 200 28.54 -13.58 37.14
CA ARG A 200 28.81 -12.50 38.12
C ARG A 200 27.90 -12.63 39.35
N THR A 201 27.59 -11.51 39.98
CA THR A 201 26.71 -11.37 41.14
C THR A 201 25.27 -11.12 40.70
N LEU A 202 24.32 -11.57 41.52
CA LEU A 202 22.93 -11.14 41.46
C LEU A 202 22.70 -10.23 42.67
N THR A 203 22.36 -8.96 42.42
CA THR A 203 22.08 -7.99 43.49
C THR A 203 20.61 -7.61 43.44
N MET A 204 19.93 -7.69 44.59
CA MET A 204 18.55 -7.24 44.76
C MET A 204 18.55 -6.13 45.80
N GLU A 205 18.22 -4.91 45.39
CA GLU A 205 18.20 -3.73 46.24
C GLU A 205 16.86 -3.02 46.10
N ALA A 206 16.29 -2.57 47.23
CA ALA A 206 15.03 -1.86 47.22
C ALA A 206 15.00 -0.81 48.35
N PRO A 207 14.58 0.44 48.07
CA PRO A 207 14.60 1.53 49.05
C PRO A 207 13.65 1.32 50.24
N ARG A 208 12.60 0.48 50.06
CA ARG A 208 11.65 0.12 51.13
C ARG A 208 11.84 -1.31 51.66
N GLY A 209 12.95 -1.95 51.31
CA GLY A 209 13.25 -3.35 51.68
C GLY A 209 12.86 -4.37 50.62
N VAL A 210 13.47 -5.55 50.71
CA VAL A 210 13.24 -6.69 49.82
C VAL A 210 12.48 -7.76 50.61
N GLU A 211 11.26 -8.07 50.20
CA GLU A 211 10.47 -9.16 50.77
C GLU A 211 10.52 -10.38 49.83
N VAL A 212 10.99 -11.52 50.34
CA VAL A 212 11.01 -12.79 49.60
C VAL A 212 10.09 -13.76 50.30
N THR A 213 8.93 -14.04 49.70
CA THR A 213 7.92 -14.97 50.24
C THR A 213 7.70 -16.14 49.31
N ALA A 214 7.60 -17.34 49.89
CA ALA A 214 7.21 -18.55 49.18
C ALA A 214 5.82 -18.99 49.68
N ALA A 215 4.75 -18.53 49.01
CA ALA A 215 3.37 -18.83 49.40
C ALA A 215 3.05 -20.33 49.38
N ARG A 216 3.70 -21.08 48.48
CA ARG A 216 3.65 -22.54 48.40
C ARG A 216 5.08 -23.07 48.28
N GLY A 217 5.48 -23.94 49.21
CA GLY A 217 6.79 -24.59 49.19
C GLY A 217 7.74 -24.14 50.31
N LYS A 218 9.01 -24.52 50.19
CA LYS A 218 10.06 -24.22 51.18
C LYS A 218 11.03 -23.21 50.60
N LEU A 219 11.35 -22.17 51.37
CA LEU A 219 12.46 -21.27 51.06
C LEU A 219 13.78 -21.95 51.44
N LYS A 220 14.64 -22.21 50.46
CA LYS A 220 15.95 -22.86 50.63
C LYS A 220 17.05 -21.93 50.16
N ALA A 221 17.91 -21.52 51.09
CA ALA A 221 19.15 -20.81 50.78
C ALA A 221 20.34 -21.78 50.88
N THR A 222 21.17 -21.84 49.84
CA THR A 222 22.40 -22.65 49.82
C THR A 222 23.55 -21.82 49.26
N CYS A 223 24.69 -21.84 49.93
CA CYS A 223 25.94 -21.26 49.44
C CYS A 223 27.03 -22.33 49.38
N ARG A 224 27.95 -22.20 48.41
CA ARG A 224 29.13 -23.09 48.28
C ARG A 224 30.27 -22.68 49.22
N LYS A 225 30.40 -21.38 49.49
CA LYS A 225 31.40 -20.80 50.40
C LYS A 225 30.68 -20.32 51.64
N ASP A 226 30.60 -19.01 51.82
CA ASP A 226 30.07 -18.38 53.02
C ASP A 226 28.66 -17.84 52.77
N LEU A 227 27.76 -18.07 53.73
CA LEU A 227 26.45 -17.43 53.79
C LEU A 227 26.48 -16.41 54.93
N GLU A 228 26.56 -15.13 54.59
CA GLU A 228 26.56 -14.03 55.55
C GLU A 228 25.16 -13.40 55.63
N LEU A 229 24.64 -13.25 56.84
CA LEU A 229 23.39 -12.55 57.13
C LEU A 229 23.74 -11.39 58.06
N GLN A 230 23.80 -10.19 57.52
CA GLN A 230 24.14 -8.98 58.26
C GLN A 230 22.94 -8.04 58.33
N SER A 231 22.74 -7.45 59.50
CA SER A 231 21.78 -6.36 59.73
C SER A 231 22.55 -5.18 60.30
N THR A 232 22.44 -4.01 59.67
CA THR A 232 23.18 -2.79 60.05
C THR A 232 22.49 -2.02 61.18
N GLU A 233 21.18 -1.86 61.11
CA GLU A 233 20.39 -1.08 62.09
C GLU A 233 19.26 -1.89 62.75
N GLY A 234 19.04 -3.14 62.32
CA GLY A 234 17.98 -4.01 62.82
C GLY A 234 18.50 -5.27 63.51
N GLU A 235 17.58 -6.13 63.92
CA GLU A 235 17.87 -7.44 64.48
C GLU A 235 17.59 -8.57 63.49
N VAL A 236 18.42 -9.62 63.51
CA VAL A 236 18.16 -10.84 62.74
C VAL A 236 17.36 -11.80 63.61
N ARG A 237 16.04 -11.87 63.37
CA ARG A 237 15.15 -12.83 64.07
C ARG A 237 14.92 -14.08 63.21
N ARG A 238 15.10 -15.25 63.82
CA ARG A 238 14.74 -16.54 63.23
C ARG A 238 13.67 -17.20 64.08
N SER A 239 12.43 -17.26 63.58
CA SER A 239 11.39 -18.10 64.16
C SER A 239 11.34 -19.43 63.40
N ARG A 240 11.33 -20.55 64.12
CA ARG A 240 11.22 -21.88 63.53
C ARG A 240 10.32 -22.74 64.43
N THR A 241 9.44 -23.52 63.83
CA THR A 241 8.57 -24.46 64.54
C THR A 241 9.25 -25.80 64.86
N GLU A 242 10.33 -26.18 64.14
CA GLU A 242 11.08 -27.41 64.42
C GLU A 242 12.52 -27.31 63.86
N SER A 243 13.54 -27.57 64.69
CA SER A 243 14.95 -27.30 64.33
C SER A 243 15.92 -28.36 64.85
N THR A 244 16.61 -29.05 63.95
CA THR A 244 17.92 -29.65 64.23
C THR A 244 18.99 -28.69 63.71
N VAL A 245 19.82 -28.15 64.60
CA VAL A 245 20.94 -27.25 64.24
C VAL A 245 22.21 -27.79 64.90
N PRO A 246 23.27 -28.12 64.14
CA PRO A 246 24.60 -28.22 64.71
C PRO A 246 25.12 -26.79 64.97
N GLU A 247 25.55 -26.57 66.20
CA GLU A 247 26.24 -25.42 66.79
C GLU A 247 26.69 -24.31 65.80
N LEU A 248 25.90 -23.23 65.71
CA LEU A 248 26.30 -22.00 65.03
C LEU A 248 27.02 -21.09 66.02
N ARG A 249 28.33 -20.84 65.83
CA ARG A 249 29.05 -19.78 66.54
C ARG A 249 28.56 -18.42 66.03
N CYS A 250 27.71 -17.75 66.79
CA CYS A 250 27.51 -16.31 66.65
C CYS A 250 28.76 -15.60 67.18
N GLN A 251 29.59 -15.09 66.27
CA GLN A 251 30.62 -14.13 66.65
C GLN A 251 30.00 -12.73 66.59
N HIS A 252 29.74 -12.13 67.74
CA HIS A 252 29.45 -10.70 67.82
C HIS A 252 30.75 -9.94 67.54
N LEU A 253 30.92 -9.45 66.31
CA LEU A 253 31.88 -8.38 66.04
C LEU A 253 31.22 -7.04 66.38
N SER A 254 31.51 -6.55 67.58
CA SER A 254 31.36 -5.14 67.92
C SER A 254 32.46 -4.37 67.16
N LYS A 255 32.07 -3.49 66.25
CA LYS A 255 32.89 -2.34 65.86
C LYS A 255 32.19 -1.08 66.33
#